data_AF-A0A7J6I6D0-F1
#
_entry.id   AF-A0A7J6I6D0-F1
#
_cell.length_a   1.000
_cell.length_b   1.000
_cell.length_c   1.000
_cell.angle_alpha   90.00
_cell.angle_beta   90.00
_cell.angle_gamma   90.00
#
_symmetry.space_group_name_H-M   'P 1'
#
loop_
_entity.id
_entity.type
_entity.pdbx_description
1 polymer ?
#
loop_
_entity_poly.entity_id
_entity_poly.type
_entity_poly.pdbx_seq_one_letter_code
_entity_poly.pdbx_strand_id
1 'polypeptide(L)'
;MREMSSSSSPTRSRSASSNGDERPRFFDKKAKNICWANAEIIPGRHPERWRKDAAGNVVCKRFCNCNGCLCFEYDHIVPFSKGGESTAENCQILQTRVNRFKSDKDDVDATRLKGFSCDLKFSDKELDIIEMALYGDVVRPGKECRCKIVAEMLGQYKSKDRLAPCKLPYDEEAS
;
A
#
# COMPACT_ATOMS: atom_id res chain seq x y z
N MET A 1 32.77 -0.16 -43.86
CA MET A 1 31.62 -0.98 -44.31
C MET A 1 31.63 -2.30 -43.55
N ARG A 2 30.44 -2.70 -43.06
CA ARG A 2 30.05 -3.97 -42.41
C ARG A 2 30.47 -4.14 -40.93
N GLU A 3 29.61 -4.55 -40.00
CA GLU A 3 28.17 -4.80 -39.95
C GLU A 3 27.80 -4.80 -38.45
N MET A 4 26.72 -4.11 -38.05
CA MET A 4 26.16 -4.20 -36.69
C MET A 4 25.03 -5.23 -36.72
N SER A 5 25.21 -6.35 -36.02
CA SER A 5 24.17 -7.37 -35.87
C SER A 5 23.10 -6.91 -34.89
N SER A 6 21.91 -6.59 -35.40
CA SER A 6 20.70 -6.34 -34.62
C SER A 6 20.05 -7.67 -34.23
N SER A 7 20.10 -8.05 -32.95
CA SER A 7 19.33 -9.16 -32.41
C SER A 7 17.94 -8.68 -32.00
N SER A 8 16.97 -8.89 -32.88
CA SER A 8 15.55 -8.68 -32.61
C SER A 8 15.04 -9.71 -31.59
N SER A 9 14.59 -9.25 -30.42
CA SER A 9 13.91 -10.09 -29.43
C SER A 9 12.59 -10.65 -30.00
N PRO A 10 12.29 -11.96 -29.85
CA PRO A 10 11.04 -12.50 -30.36
C PRO A 10 9.87 -12.04 -29.48
N THR A 11 8.97 -11.28 -30.06
CA THR A 11 7.63 -11.04 -29.53
C THR A 11 6.90 -12.37 -29.44
N ARG A 12 6.70 -12.91 -28.23
CA ARG A 12 5.83 -14.06 -28.01
C ARG A 12 4.39 -13.64 -28.33
N SER A 13 3.92 -14.07 -29.49
CA SER A 13 2.52 -14.09 -29.87
C SER A 13 1.72 -14.86 -28.81
N ARG A 14 0.70 -14.20 -28.26
CA ARG A 14 -0.29 -14.84 -27.39
C ARG A 14 -1.06 -15.87 -28.21
N SER A 15 -0.77 -17.14 -27.99
CA SER A 15 -1.64 -18.24 -28.36
C SER A 15 -2.94 -18.13 -27.56
N ALA A 16 -3.98 -17.61 -28.20
CA ALA A 16 -5.35 -17.73 -27.74
C ALA A 16 -5.81 -19.17 -28.02
N SER A 17 -6.09 -19.95 -26.96
CA SER A 17 -7.23 -20.87 -26.81
C SER A 17 -6.93 -21.97 -25.80
N SER A 18 -7.63 -21.93 -24.66
CA SER A 18 -8.05 -23.12 -23.93
C SER A 18 -9.34 -22.76 -23.17
N ASN A 19 -10.47 -23.30 -23.63
CA ASN A 19 -11.72 -23.31 -22.89
C ASN A 19 -11.61 -24.37 -21.78
N GLY A 20 -11.07 -23.97 -20.65
CA GLY A 20 -11.32 -24.56 -19.34
C GLY A 20 -11.56 -23.42 -18.36
N ASP A 21 -12.35 -23.64 -17.32
CA ASP A 21 -12.48 -22.74 -16.17
C ASP A 21 -11.11 -22.60 -15.47
N GLU A 22 -10.19 -21.88 -16.09
CA GLU A 22 -8.86 -21.66 -15.55
C GLU A 22 -9.00 -20.66 -14.40
N ARG A 23 -8.84 -21.16 -13.18
CA ARG A 23 -8.99 -20.34 -11.97
C ARG A 23 -8.14 -19.06 -12.08
N PRO A 24 -8.73 -17.87 -11.87
CA PRO A 24 -8.01 -16.62 -12.06
C PRO A 24 -6.85 -16.51 -11.08
N ARG A 25 -5.67 -16.13 -11.57
CA ARG A 25 -4.48 -15.93 -10.72
C ARG A 25 -4.51 -14.64 -9.90
N PHE A 26 -5.25 -13.63 -10.36
CA PHE A 26 -5.27 -12.33 -9.72
C PHE A 26 -6.58 -12.10 -8.97
N PHE A 27 -6.50 -11.48 -7.79
CA PHE A 27 -7.67 -11.01 -7.07
C PHE A 27 -8.42 -9.93 -7.86
N ASP A 28 -9.73 -10.09 -7.99
CA ASP A 28 -10.59 -9.07 -8.56
C ASP A 28 -10.72 -7.85 -7.61
N LYS A 29 -11.41 -6.80 -8.07
CA LYS A 29 -11.59 -5.57 -7.28
C LYS A 29 -12.39 -5.82 -5.99
N LYS A 30 -13.38 -6.71 -6.02
CA LYS A 30 -14.24 -7.02 -4.86
C LYS A 30 -13.42 -7.75 -3.80
N ALA A 31 -12.67 -8.78 -4.19
CA ALA A 31 -11.77 -9.52 -3.34
C ALA A 31 -10.71 -8.60 -2.70
N LYS A 32 -10.08 -7.72 -3.47
CA LYS A 32 -9.12 -6.73 -2.93
C LYS A 32 -9.73 -5.78 -1.91
N ASN A 33 -10.97 -5.35 -2.12
CA ASN A 33 -11.66 -4.47 -1.18
C ASN A 33 -11.98 -5.18 0.14
N ILE A 34 -12.50 -6.42 0.07
CA ILE A 34 -12.80 -7.24 1.25
C ILE A 34 -11.50 -7.61 1.98
N CYS A 35 -10.47 -8.03 1.25
CA CYS A 35 -9.15 -8.36 1.79
C CYS A 35 -8.53 -7.20 2.57
N TRP A 36 -8.60 -5.97 2.04
CA TRP A 36 -8.16 -4.78 2.77
C TRP A 36 -9.03 -4.49 4.00
N ALA A 37 -10.35 -4.67 3.88
CA ALA A 37 -11.27 -4.44 4.98
C ALA A 37 -11.02 -5.40 6.16
N ASN A 38 -10.67 -6.65 5.87
CA ASN A 38 -10.37 -7.71 6.84
C ASN A 38 -9.02 -7.53 7.55
N ALA A 39 -8.08 -6.79 6.98
CA ALA A 39 -6.79 -6.52 7.61
C ALA A 39 -6.94 -5.73 8.92
N GLU A 40 -6.00 -5.93 9.85
CA GLU A 40 -6.08 -5.33 11.18
C GLU A 40 -6.04 -3.78 11.11
N ILE A 41 -6.96 -3.15 11.85
CA ILE A 41 -7.05 -1.69 11.96
C ILE A 41 -5.92 -1.17 12.83
N ILE A 42 -5.31 -0.05 12.44
CA ILE A 42 -4.37 0.66 13.31
C ILE A 42 -5.16 1.61 14.22
N PRO A 43 -5.13 1.43 15.55
CA PRO A 43 -5.80 2.35 16.47
C PRO A 43 -5.32 3.79 16.25
N GLY A 44 -6.27 4.73 16.25
CA GLY A 44 -5.96 6.14 16.03
C GLY A 44 -5.63 6.51 14.57
N ARG A 45 -5.89 5.64 13.58
CA ARG A 45 -5.70 5.91 12.15
C ARG A 45 -6.96 5.66 11.33
N HIS A 46 -7.10 6.34 10.19
CA HIS A 46 -8.23 6.13 9.30
C HIS A 46 -8.24 4.70 8.73
N PRO A 47 -9.28 3.89 8.98
CA PRO A 47 -9.29 2.47 8.62
C PRO A 47 -9.23 2.22 7.11
N GLU A 48 -9.76 3.13 6.30
CA GLU A 48 -9.69 2.97 4.83
C GLU A 48 -8.33 3.34 4.23
N ARG A 49 -7.50 4.08 4.97
CA ARG A 49 -6.19 4.57 4.50
C ARG A 49 -5.04 3.75 5.04
N TRP A 50 -5.16 3.26 6.27
CA TRP A 50 -4.10 2.60 7.01
C TRP A 50 -4.54 1.24 7.55
N ARG A 51 -3.66 0.25 7.42
CA ARG A 51 -3.84 -1.11 7.94
C ARG A 51 -2.54 -1.68 8.47
N LYS A 52 -2.64 -2.68 9.33
CA LYS A 52 -1.54 -3.60 9.61
C LYS A 52 -1.62 -4.79 8.64
N ASP A 53 -0.49 -5.12 8.06
CA ASP A 53 -0.34 -6.33 7.26
C ASP A 53 -0.31 -7.59 8.15
N ALA A 54 -0.31 -8.78 7.55
CA ALA A 54 -0.32 -10.04 8.32
C ALA A 54 0.98 -10.27 9.14
N ALA A 55 2.03 -9.50 8.90
CA ALA A 55 3.26 -9.45 9.71
C ALA A 55 3.26 -8.26 10.69
N GLY A 56 2.13 -7.59 10.91
CA GLY A 56 1.99 -6.47 11.83
C GLY A 56 2.74 -5.21 11.41
N ASN A 57 2.99 -5.00 10.11
CA ASN A 57 3.59 -3.79 9.56
C ASN A 57 2.52 -2.77 9.17
N VAL A 58 2.79 -1.50 9.44
CA VAL A 58 1.93 -0.40 8.99
C VAL A 58 2.07 -0.25 7.48
N VAL A 59 0.94 -0.26 6.77
CA VAL A 59 0.87 -0.05 5.32
C VAL A 59 -0.23 0.94 4.96
N CYS A 60 -0.06 1.66 3.84
CA CYS A 60 -1.01 2.66 3.35
C CYS A 60 -1.70 2.20 2.06
N LYS A 61 -3.02 2.39 1.95
CA LYS A 61 -3.83 1.96 0.78
C LYS A 61 -3.30 2.49 -0.54
N ARG A 62 -2.79 3.73 -0.56
CA ARG A 62 -2.24 4.38 -1.77
C ARG A 62 -0.89 3.80 -2.20
N PHE A 63 -0.17 3.15 -1.30
CA PHE A 63 1.13 2.52 -1.57
C PHE A 63 0.99 1.05 -1.97
N CYS A 64 0.04 0.74 -2.86
CA CYS A 64 -0.07 -0.59 -3.46
C CYS A 64 0.96 -0.75 -4.58
N ASN A 65 1.67 -1.88 -4.62
CA ASN A 65 2.65 -2.23 -5.67
C ASN A 65 3.86 -1.28 -5.76
N CYS A 66 4.47 -0.93 -4.62
CA CYS A 66 5.72 -0.15 -4.56
C CYS A 66 6.71 -0.75 -3.55
N ASN A 67 7.91 -0.17 -3.42
CA ASN A 67 9.03 -0.77 -2.66
C ASN A 67 9.31 -0.15 -1.27
N GLY A 68 8.62 0.93 -0.92
CA GLY A 68 8.79 1.64 0.35
C GLY A 68 8.29 0.85 1.56
N CYS A 69 8.63 1.33 2.76
CA CYS A 69 8.32 0.64 4.03
C CYS A 69 6.83 0.64 4.39
N LEU A 70 6.04 1.51 3.77
CA LEU A 70 4.57 1.56 3.89
C LEU A 70 3.87 0.92 2.70
N CYS A 71 4.63 0.39 1.73
CA CYS A 71 4.09 -0.24 0.54
C CYS A 71 3.68 -1.68 0.79
N PHE A 72 2.62 -2.10 0.12
CA PHE A 72 2.08 -3.45 0.23
C PHE A 72 1.67 -4.02 -1.13
N GLU A 73 1.50 -5.33 -1.16
CA GLU A 73 0.91 -6.09 -2.24
C GLU A 73 -0.20 -7.00 -1.68
N TYR A 74 -1.14 -7.39 -2.53
CA TYR A 74 -2.10 -8.43 -2.19
C TYR A 74 -1.46 -9.78 -2.47
N ASP A 75 -1.47 -10.65 -1.47
CA ASP A 75 -0.82 -11.95 -1.48
C ASP A 75 -1.84 -13.06 -1.19
N HIS A 76 -1.59 -14.24 -1.74
CA HIS A 76 -2.37 -15.43 -1.43
C HIS A 76 -1.85 -16.07 -0.14
N ILE A 77 -2.71 -16.28 0.85
CA ILE A 77 -2.37 -16.99 2.09
C ILE A 77 -1.83 -18.38 1.73
N VAL A 78 -2.62 -19.18 1.02
CA VAL A 78 -2.18 -20.37 0.31
C VAL A 78 -1.76 -19.96 -1.11
N PRO A 79 -0.49 -20.09 -1.50
CA PRO A 79 0.00 -19.67 -2.81
C PRO A 79 -0.80 -20.25 -3.98
N PHE A 80 -0.98 -19.45 -5.03
CA PHE A 80 -1.66 -19.91 -6.24
C PHE A 80 -1.02 -21.19 -6.81
N SER A 81 0.31 -21.30 -6.82
CA SER A 81 1.04 -22.49 -7.29
C SER A 81 0.74 -23.76 -6.48
N LYS A 82 0.22 -23.62 -5.26
CA LYS A 82 -0.15 -24.71 -4.35
C LYS A 82 -1.66 -24.94 -4.28
N GLY A 83 -2.40 -24.41 -5.24
CA GLY A 83 -3.85 -24.62 -5.36
C GLY A 83 -4.71 -23.53 -4.71
N GLY A 84 -4.12 -22.50 -4.09
CA GLY A 84 -4.89 -21.43 -3.48
C GLY A 84 -5.67 -20.59 -4.50
N GLU A 85 -6.95 -20.35 -4.21
CA GLU A 85 -7.84 -19.56 -5.07
C GLU A 85 -7.65 -18.05 -4.86
N SER A 86 -7.99 -17.25 -5.87
CA SER A 86 -7.92 -15.78 -5.79
C SER A 86 -9.18 -15.17 -5.19
N THR A 87 -9.59 -15.66 -4.01
CA THR A 87 -10.76 -15.20 -3.27
C THR A 87 -10.37 -14.21 -2.16
N ALA A 88 -11.36 -13.56 -1.52
CA ALA A 88 -11.09 -12.64 -0.42
C ALA A 88 -10.57 -13.38 0.83
N GLU A 89 -11.03 -14.60 1.03
CA GLU A 89 -10.72 -15.45 2.18
C GLU A 89 -9.29 -15.98 2.12
N ASN A 90 -8.77 -16.20 0.91
CA ASN A 90 -7.37 -16.58 0.68
C ASN A 90 -6.46 -15.36 0.42
N CYS A 91 -6.94 -14.14 0.63
CA CYS A 91 -6.17 -12.93 0.40
C CYS A 91 -5.67 -12.34 1.73
N GLN A 92 -4.41 -11.92 1.74
CA GLN A 92 -3.84 -11.07 2.78
C GLN A 92 -3.10 -9.89 2.14
N ILE A 93 -2.92 -8.82 2.90
CA ILE A 93 -1.98 -7.77 2.52
C ILE A 93 -0.64 -8.04 3.21
N LEU A 94 0.44 -7.85 2.48
CA LEU A 94 1.81 -7.97 2.99
C LEU A 94 2.64 -6.79 2.50
N GLN A 95 3.48 -6.23 3.37
CA GLN A 95 4.51 -5.29 2.96
C GLN A 95 5.31 -5.92 1.82
N THR A 96 5.57 -5.17 0.75
CA THR A 96 6.16 -5.71 -0.49
C THR A 96 7.43 -6.53 -0.27
N ARG A 97 8.29 -6.11 0.68
CA ARG A 97 9.51 -6.83 1.03
C ARG A 97 9.23 -8.17 1.72
N VAL A 98 8.26 -8.19 2.62
CA VAL A 98 7.77 -9.41 3.29
C VAL A 98 7.12 -10.35 2.26
N ASN A 99 6.32 -9.80 1.34
CA ASN A 99 5.70 -10.58 0.26
C ASN A 99 6.75 -11.29 -0.62
N ARG A 100 7.80 -10.56 -1.02
CA ARG A 100 8.92 -11.14 -1.78
C ARG A 100 9.63 -12.26 -1.04
N PHE A 101 9.78 -12.13 0.27
CA PHE A 101 10.36 -13.19 1.08
C PHE A 101 9.43 -14.41 1.16
N LYS A 102 8.11 -14.19 1.35
CA LYS A 102 7.12 -15.26 1.40
C LYS A 102 7.07 -16.04 0.08
N SER A 103 7.02 -15.36 -1.07
CA SER A 103 6.96 -16.00 -2.38
C SER A 103 5.82 -17.04 -2.45
N ASP A 104 6.15 -18.29 -2.73
CA ASP A 104 5.27 -19.45 -2.84
C ASP A 104 5.36 -20.38 -1.61
N LYS A 105 5.91 -19.88 -0.51
CA LYS A 105 5.90 -20.58 0.78
C LYS A 105 4.55 -20.39 1.47
N ASP A 106 4.05 -21.46 2.07
CA ASP A 106 2.79 -21.53 2.83
C ASP A 106 3.03 -21.92 4.30
N ASP A 107 4.26 -22.26 4.66
CA ASP A 107 4.72 -22.71 5.97
C ASP A 107 5.61 -21.66 6.66
N VAL A 108 5.33 -20.38 6.45
CA VAL A 108 6.08 -19.28 7.06
C VAL A 108 5.28 -18.67 8.20
N ASP A 109 5.78 -18.81 9.42
CA ASP A 109 5.16 -18.18 10.58
C ASP A 109 5.32 -16.64 10.57
N ALA A 110 4.47 -15.97 11.34
CA ALA A 110 4.44 -14.51 11.43
C ALA A 110 5.75 -13.91 11.98
N THR A 111 6.48 -14.62 12.85
CA THR A 111 7.78 -14.16 13.40
C THR A 111 8.82 -14.11 12.31
N ARG A 112 8.87 -15.15 11.47
CA ARG A 112 9.78 -15.22 10.34
C ARG A 112 9.44 -14.20 9.28
N LEU A 113 8.15 -13.98 8.99
CA LEU A 113 7.71 -12.87 8.13
C LEU A 113 8.13 -11.51 8.70
N LYS A 114 7.99 -11.31 10.01
CA LYS A 114 8.39 -10.07 10.68
C LYS A 114 9.86 -9.75 10.46
N GLY A 115 10.73 -10.75 10.48
CA GLY A 115 12.18 -10.59 10.26
C GLY A 115 12.58 -9.96 8.91
N PHE A 116 11.69 -9.99 7.91
CA PHE A 116 11.93 -9.37 6.59
C PHE A 116 11.21 -8.03 6.41
N SER A 117 10.59 -7.53 7.47
CA SER A 117 9.94 -6.23 7.48
C SER A 117 10.96 -5.10 7.39
N CYS A 118 10.56 -3.97 6.82
CA CYS A 118 11.36 -2.76 6.90
C CYS A 118 11.55 -2.31 8.36
N ASP A 119 12.80 -2.02 8.74
CA ASP A 119 13.14 -1.50 10.06
C ASP A 119 13.13 0.04 10.11
N LEU A 120 12.11 0.64 9.52
CA LEU A 120 11.83 2.07 9.65
C LEU A 120 10.55 2.22 10.46
N LYS A 121 10.65 2.84 11.63
CA LYS A 121 9.49 3.12 12.49
C LYS A 121 8.99 4.52 12.21
N PHE A 122 7.68 4.68 12.19
CA PHE A 122 7.03 5.96 12.00
C PHE A 122 6.28 6.33 13.26
N SER A 123 6.54 7.54 13.77
CA SER A 123 5.72 8.19 14.76
C SER A 123 4.39 8.63 14.17
N ASP A 124 3.45 8.99 15.05
CA ASP A 124 2.17 9.50 14.59
C ASP A 124 2.29 10.80 13.78
N LYS A 125 3.28 11.64 14.11
CA LYS A 125 3.54 12.89 13.38
C LYS A 125 4.05 12.61 11.96
N GLU A 126 4.94 11.63 11.79
CA GLU A 126 5.46 11.24 10.47
C GLU A 126 4.37 10.60 9.60
N LEU A 127 3.52 9.75 10.18
CA LEU A 127 2.36 9.22 9.46
C LEU A 127 1.37 10.31 9.06
N ASP A 128 1.14 11.32 9.92
CA ASP A 128 0.32 12.49 9.58
C ASP A 128 0.91 13.23 8.37
N ILE A 129 2.24 13.48 8.34
CA ILE A 129 2.92 14.14 7.21
C ILE A 129 2.76 13.33 5.91
N ILE A 130 2.90 12.02 5.99
CA ILE A 130 2.74 11.14 4.83
C ILE A 130 1.29 11.14 4.34
N GLU A 131 0.32 11.14 5.27
CA GLU A 131 -1.11 11.25 4.93
C GLU A 131 -1.42 12.57 4.22
N MET A 132 -0.91 13.68 4.76
CA MET A 132 -1.00 15.01 4.16
C MET A 132 -0.43 15.05 2.75
N ALA A 133 0.74 14.43 2.54
CA ALA A 133 1.39 14.40 1.23
C ALA A 133 0.60 13.56 0.19
N LEU A 134 -0.13 12.55 0.63
CA LEU A 134 -0.84 11.60 -0.26
C LEU A 134 -2.30 11.97 -0.50
N TYR A 135 -3.01 12.44 0.53
CA TYR A 135 -4.44 12.70 0.50
C TYR A 135 -4.76 14.20 0.56
N GLY A 136 -3.81 15.04 0.96
CA GLY A 136 -4.03 16.47 1.16
C GLY A 136 -4.67 16.83 2.51
N ASP A 137 -4.87 15.83 3.37
CA ASP A 137 -5.51 15.96 4.67
C ASP A 137 -5.03 14.87 5.65
N VAL A 138 -5.38 15.03 6.92
CA VAL A 138 -5.24 14.02 7.97
C VAL A 138 -6.61 13.79 8.56
N VAL A 139 -7.02 12.52 8.67
CA VAL A 139 -8.30 12.17 9.29
C VAL A 139 -8.06 11.09 10.36
N ARG A 140 -8.12 11.48 11.63
CA ARG A 140 -8.05 10.55 12.76
C ARG A 140 -8.72 11.11 14.03
N PRO A 141 -9.03 10.26 15.03
CA PRO A 141 -9.61 10.74 16.29
C PRO A 141 -8.79 11.88 16.90
N GLY A 142 -9.44 13.01 17.16
CA GLY A 142 -8.81 14.21 17.72
C GLY A 142 -8.00 15.07 16.74
N LYS A 143 -7.91 14.69 15.45
CA LYS A 143 -7.22 15.49 14.43
C LYS A 143 -7.83 15.25 13.05
N GLU A 144 -8.56 16.25 12.58
CA GLU A 144 -9.08 16.32 11.21
C GLU A 144 -8.69 17.67 10.62
N CYS A 145 -7.85 17.66 9.57
CA CYS A 145 -7.30 18.89 9.02
C CYS A 145 -6.85 18.72 7.57
N ARG A 146 -6.72 19.83 6.84
CA ARG A 146 -6.25 19.85 5.44
C ARG A 146 -4.92 20.59 5.26
N CYS A 147 -4.22 20.30 4.18
CA CYS A 147 -3.09 21.11 3.74
C CYS A 147 -3.56 22.51 3.28
N LYS A 148 -2.82 23.54 3.69
CA LYS A 148 -2.99 24.89 3.14
C LYS A 148 -2.33 24.98 1.77
N ILE A 149 -2.89 25.82 0.90
CA ILE A 149 -2.15 26.30 -0.26
C ILE A 149 -1.22 27.46 0.15
N VAL A 150 -0.19 27.71 -0.66
CA VAL A 150 0.79 28.79 -0.40
C VAL A 150 0.11 30.16 -0.27
N ALA A 151 -0.90 30.46 -1.09
CA ALA A 151 -1.62 31.74 -1.03
C ALA A 151 -2.35 31.96 0.32
N GLU A 152 -2.80 30.89 0.99
CA GLU A 152 -3.37 31.00 2.34
C GLU A 152 -2.29 31.27 3.38
N MET A 153 -1.12 30.65 3.23
CA MET A 153 0.03 30.92 4.09
C MET A 153 0.52 32.37 3.95
N LEU A 154 0.47 32.92 2.74
CA LEU A 154 0.84 34.31 2.45
C LEU A 154 -0.28 35.33 2.77
N GLY A 155 -1.43 34.89 3.27
CA GLY A 155 -2.58 35.77 3.55
C GLY A 155 -3.26 36.36 2.31
N GLN A 156 -2.88 35.93 1.11
CA GLN A 156 -3.40 36.40 -0.17
C GLN A 156 -4.77 35.78 -0.51
N TYR A 157 -5.11 34.68 0.16
CA TYR A 157 -6.36 33.96 -0.06
C TYR A 157 -6.94 33.46 1.26
N LYS A 158 -8.27 33.58 1.41
CA LYS A 158 -9.03 32.97 2.52
C LYS A 158 -9.89 31.84 1.95
N SER A 159 -9.59 30.61 2.34
CA SER A 159 -10.37 29.46 1.88
C SER A 159 -11.81 29.49 2.42
N LYS A 160 -12.72 28.97 1.61
CA LYS A 160 -14.12 28.73 1.97
C LYS A 160 -14.32 27.35 2.63
N ASP A 161 -13.29 26.53 2.65
CA ASP A 161 -13.32 25.22 3.27
C ASP A 161 -13.50 25.34 4.79
N ARG A 162 -14.39 24.52 5.35
CA ARG A 162 -14.70 24.48 6.78
C ARG A 162 -13.66 23.69 7.57
N LEU A 163 -12.88 22.83 6.89
CA LEU A 163 -11.82 22.06 7.52
C LEU A 163 -10.67 22.96 7.92
N ALA A 164 -10.29 22.85 9.20
CA ALA A 164 -9.16 23.56 9.74
C ALA A 164 -7.87 23.15 9.02
N PRO A 165 -6.94 24.08 8.79
CA PRO A 165 -5.66 23.73 8.23
C PRO A 165 -4.81 22.93 9.22
N CYS A 166 -4.04 21.98 8.73
CA CYS A 166 -3.06 21.25 9.54
C CYS A 166 -1.95 22.20 10.01
N LYS A 167 -1.54 22.06 11.27
CA LYS A 167 -0.27 22.64 11.75
C LYS A 167 0.87 21.87 11.12
N LEU A 168 1.77 22.57 10.45
CA LEU A 168 2.91 21.95 9.79
C LEU A 168 3.99 21.65 10.84
N PRO A 169 4.81 20.60 10.64
CA PRO A 169 5.90 20.29 11.56
C PRO A 169 7.00 21.38 11.59
N TYR A 170 6.98 22.32 10.65
CA TYR A 170 7.95 23.42 10.53
C TYR A 170 7.43 24.74 11.10
N ASP A 171 6.32 24.74 11.84
CA ASP A 171 5.89 25.93 12.55
C ASP A 171 6.97 26.25 13.61
N GLU A 172 7.87 27.19 13.31
CA GLU A 172 8.99 27.62 14.15
C GLU A 172 8.58 28.21 15.52
N GLU A 173 7.29 28.23 15.85
CA GLU A 173 6.77 28.64 17.16
C GLU A 173 6.89 27.55 18.24
N ALA A 174 7.59 26.45 17.98
CA ALA A 174 7.82 25.35 18.92
C ALA A 174 9.32 25.02 19.11
N SER A 175 10.19 26.03 19.10
CA SER A 175 11.57 25.96 19.61
C SER A 175 11.80 26.96 20.73
#